data_AF-A0A8K0KNT6-F1
#
_entry.id   AF-A0A8K0KNT6-F1
#
_cell.length_a   1.000
_cell.length_b   1.000
_cell.length_c   1.000
_cell.angle_alpha   90.00
_cell.angle_beta   90.00
_cell.angle_gamma   90.00
#
_symmetry.space_group_name_H-M   'P 1'
#
loop_
_entity.id
_entity.type
_entity.pdbx_description
1 polymer ?
#
loop_
_entity_poly.entity_id
_entity_poly.type
_entity_poly.pdbx_seq_one_letter_code
_entity_poly.pdbx_strand_id
1 'polypeptide(L)'
;MPLSTVSHGSKQQHELWKPMVQCDGELAGVLELWRIGSSTAAFHEEDEEIVSSYLVWGGIALHYAQLYLSMDKQRKLNDFLLAVVKSIFQDMVSMDALVIKVMNFAQRLVDADRASLFLVDNKSRELYARIFDVGGEDVDPSYHSGNTPAPSVATEI
;
A
#
# COMPACT_ATOMS: atom_id res chain seq x y z
N MET A 1 -14.93 34.10 -19.00
CA MET A 1 -13.48 34.45 -19.06
C MET A 1 -12.87 33.63 -20.18
N PRO A 2 -12.02 34.16 -21.08
CA PRO A 2 -11.54 33.36 -22.20
C PRO A 2 -10.36 32.46 -21.77
N LEU A 3 -10.43 31.21 -22.23
CA LEU A 3 -9.48 30.11 -22.04
C LEU A 3 -8.12 30.44 -22.68
N SER A 4 -7.02 30.16 -21.96
CA SER A 4 -5.66 30.45 -22.41
C SER A 4 -5.29 29.64 -23.66
N THR A 5 -5.13 30.32 -24.80
CA THR A 5 -4.61 29.72 -26.04
C THR A 5 -3.09 29.87 -26.06
N VAL A 6 -2.34 28.77 -25.96
CA VAL A 6 -0.87 28.78 -26.05
C VAL A 6 -0.47 28.44 -27.48
N SER A 7 0.03 29.43 -28.24
CA SER A 7 0.51 29.20 -29.60
C SER A 7 2.03 28.97 -29.63
N HIS A 8 2.46 27.73 -29.85
CA HIS A 8 3.82 27.40 -30.29
C HIS A 8 3.75 26.81 -31.70
N GLY A 9 4.37 27.49 -32.68
CA GLY A 9 4.70 26.95 -34.01
C GLY A 9 3.64 26.08 -34.71
N SER A 10 2.82 26.73 -35.55
CA SER A 10 2.10 26.13 -36.70
C SER A 10 1.04 25.03 -36.50
N LYS A 11 0.42 24.89 -35.32
CA LYS A 11 -0.96 24.34 -35.17
C LYS A 11 -1.69 25.07 -34.03
N GLN A 12 -2.94 25.49 -34.25
CA GLN A 12 -3.79 26.00 -33.17
C GLN A 12 -4.13 24.84 -32.23
N GLN A 13 -3.93 25.05 -30.93
CA GLN A 13 -4.17 24.07 -29.87
C GLN A 13 -5.06 24.70 -28.81
N HIS A 14 -6.15 24.02 -28.49
CA HIS A 14 -7.07 24.42 -27.43
C HIS A 14 -7.03 23.38 -26.33
N GLU A 15 -7.03 23.84 -25.08
CA GLU A 15 -6.88 23.03 -23.88
C GLU A 15 -8.02 23.29 -22.91
N LEU A 16 -8.55 22.24 -22.30
CA LEU A 16 -9.54 22.33 -21.23
C LEU A 16 -9.11 21.46 -20.06
N TRP A 17 -9.11 22.07 -18.89
CA TRP A 17 -8.74 21.43 -17.63
C TRP A 17 -9.94 21.47 -16.68
N LYS A 18 -10.33 20.33 -16.14
CA LYS A 18 -11.41 20.25 -15.16
C LYS A 18 -10.99 19.34 -14.00
N PRO A 19 -11.01 19.85 -12.75
CA PRO A 19 -10.70 19.02 -11.60
C PRO A 19 -11.84 18.04 -11.33
N MET A 20 -11.49 16.81 -10.98
CA MET A 20 -12.41 15.80 -10.48
C MET A 20 -12.32 15.77 -8.96
N VAL A 21 -13.24 16.44 -8.29
CA VAL A 21 -13.32 16.49 -6.83
C VAL A 21 -14.39 15.50 -6.36
N GLN A 22 -14.07 14.67 -5.38
CA GLN A 22 -15.01 13.75 -4.77
C GLN A 22 -15.98 14.48 -3.83
N CYS A 23 -17.03 13.77 -3.39
CA CYS A 23 -18.06 14.33 -2.51
C CYS A 23 -17.54 14.76 -1.12
N ASP A 24 -16.40 14.22 -0.70
CA ASP A 24 -15.70 14.59 0.55
C ASP A 24 -14.82 15.84 0.41
N GLY A 25 -14.71 16.39 -0.80
CA GLY A 25 -13.87 17.54 -1.12
C GLY A 25 -12.43 17.18 -1.48
N GLU A 26 -12.06 15.89 -1.51
CA GLU A 26 -10.73 15.48 -1.97
C GLU A 26 -10.61 15.54 -3.50
N LEU A 27 -9.47 16.05 -3.98
CA LEU A 27 -9.14 16.05 -5.41
C LEU A 27 -8.74 14.63 -5.83
N ALA A 28 -9.60 13.95 -6.58
CA ALA A 28 -9.30 12.63 -7.13
C ALA A 28 -8.39 12.69 -8.35
N GLY A 29 -8.40 13.79 -9.09
CA GLY A 29 -7.56 13.97 -10.27
C GLY A 29 -7.94 15.19 -11.07
N VAL A 30 -7.26 15.40 -12.20
CA VAL A 30 -7.57 16.47 -13.15
C VAL A 30 -7.76 15.84 -14.52
N LEU A 31 -8.88 16.15 -15.16
CA LEU A 31 -9.11 15.82 -16.55
C LEU A 31 -8.52 16.91 -17.43
N GLU A 32 -7.71 16.47 -18.38
CA GLU A 32 -7.00 17.31 -19.32
C GLU A 32 -7.43 16.91 -20.73
N LEU A 33 -7.95 17.88 -21.48
CA LEU A 33 -8.49 17.68 -22.81
C LEU A 33 -7.75 18.58 -23.79
N TRP A 34 -7.30 17.97 -24.89
CA TRP A 34 -6.53 18.64 -25.93
C TRP A 34 -7.28 18.56 -27.27
N ARG A 35 -7.47 19.69 -27.93
CA ARG A 35 -8.04 19.77 -29.29
C ARG A 35 -6.99 20.37 -30.22
N ILE A 36 -6.55 19.58 -31.21
CA ILE A 36 -5.46 19.94 -32.13
C ILE A 36 -5.98 19.97 -33.57
N GLY A 37 -5.89 21.12 -34.24
CA GLY A 37 -6.34 21.26 -35.63
C GLY A 37 -6.33 22.71 -36.13
N SER A 38 -6.17 22.89 -37.44
CA SER A 38 -6.18 24.21 -38.09
C SER A 38 -7.58 24.84 -38.11
N SER A 39 -8.63 24.02 -38.02
CA SER A 39 -10.04 24.41 -38.06
C SER A 39 -10.84 23.96 -36.84
N THR A 40 -10.18 23.45 -35.80
CA THR A 40 -10.85 23.07 -34.56
C THR A 40 -11.18 24.31 -33.75
N ALA A 41 -12.46 24.52 -33.46
CA ALA A 41 -12.90 25.64 -32.65
C ALA A 41 -12.41 25.49 -31.20
N ALA A 42 -12.31 26.62 -30.49
CA ALA A 42 -12.04 26.65 -29.06
C ALA A 42 -13.10 25.84 -28.28
N PHE A 43 -12.78 25.48 -27.04
CA PHE A 43 -13.79 24.93 -26.14
C PHE A 43 -14.83 26.00 -25.80
N HIS A 44 -16.10 25.62 -25.91
CA HIS A 44 -17.22 26.48 -25.55
C HIS A 44 -17.80 26.06 -24.18
N GLU A 45 -18.65 26.90 -23.61
CA GLU A 45 -19.29 26.63 -22.33
C GLU A 45 -20.09 25.32 -22.32
N GLU A 46 -20.69 24.94 -23.47
CA GLU A 46 -21.35 23.64 -23.65
C GLU A 46 -20.36 22.46 -23.55
N ASP A 47 -19.15 22.59 -24.11
CA ASP A 47 -18.10 21.57 -23.95
C ASP A 47 -17.75 21.40 -22.46
N GLU A 48 -17.69 22.50 -21.70
CA GLU A 48 -17.41 22.46 -20.27
C GLU A 48 -18.53 21.79 -19.45
N GLU A 49 -19.80 22.06 -19.77
CA GLU A 49 -20.96 21.50 -19.09
C GLU A 49 -21.06 19.98 -19.33
N ILE A 50 -20.81 19.54 -20.57
CA ILE A 50 -20.74 18.13 -20.94
C ILE A 50 -19.63 17.44 -20.15
N VAL A 51 -18.43 18.01 -20.15
CA VAL A 51 -17.28 17.46 -19.41
C VAL A 51 -17.57 17.41 -17.92
N SER A 52 -18.19 18.44 -17.35
CA SER A 52 -18.59 18.46 -15.94
C SER A 52 -19.57 17.32 -15.63
N SER A 53 -20.52 17.05 -16.51
CA SER A 53 -21.47 15.95 -16.35
C SER A 53 -20.78 14.58 -16.37
N TYR A 54 -19.83 14.37 -17.28
CA TYR A 54 -19.04 13.14 -17.33
C TYR A 54 -18.14 12.96 -16.11
N LEU A 55 -17.57 14.04 -15.58
CA LEU A 55 -16.74 13.99 -14.38
C LEU A 55 -17.51 13.54 -13.13
N VAL A 56 -18.80 13.86 -13.02
CA VAL A 56 -19.65 13.34 -11.93
C VAL A 56 -19.74 11.81 -12.01
N TRP A 57 -20.02 11.27 -13.19
CA TRP A 57 -20.08 9.81 -13.41
C TRP A 57 -18.70 9.16 -13.23
N GLY A 58 -17.64 9.80 -13.72
CA GLY A 58 -16.26 9.37 -13.53
C GLY A 58 -15.86 9.32 -12.06
N GLY A 59 -16.30 10.29 -11.26
CA GLY A 59 -16.09 10.32 -9.81
C GLY A 59 -16.75 9.15 -9.10
N ILE A 60 -18.01 8.83 -9.44
CA ILE A 60 -18.72 7.67 -8.90
C ILE A 60 -18.01 6.37 -9.29
N ALA A 61 -17.63 6.21 -10.56
CA ALA A 61 -16.94 5.03 -11.04
C ALA A 61 -15.57 4.83 -10.36
N LEU A 62 -14.80 5.91 -10.22
CA LEU A 62 -13.51 5.87 -9.52
C LEU A 62 -13.69 5.53 -8.04
N HIS A 63 -14.69 6.12 -7.39
CA HIS A 63 -15.01 5.81 -5.99
C HIS A 63 -15.33 4.32 -5.80
N TYR A 64 -16.14 3.74 -6.69
CA TYR A 64 -16.42 2.29 -6.64
C TYR A 64 -15.17 1.44 -6.91
N ALA A 65 -14.32 1.84 -7.84
CA ALA A 65 -13.05 1.15 -8.09
C ALA A 65 -12.16 1.16 -6.84
N GLN A 66 -12.03 2.31 -6.18
CA GLN A 66 -11.27 2.45 -4.92
C GLN A 66 -11.86 1.58 -3.80
N LEU A 67 -13.19 1.58 -3.66
CA LEU A 67 -13.88 0.73 -2.68
C LEU A 67 -13.66 -0.76 -2.96
N TYR A 68 -13.74 -1.18 -4.23
CA TYR A 68 -13.47 -2.56 -4.60
C TYR A 68 -12.03 -2.97 -4.28
N LEU A 69 -11.06 -2.13 -4.61
CA LEU A 69 -9.64 -2.39 -4.33
C LEU A 69 -9.35 -2.48 -2.83
N SER A 70 -9.97 -1.63 -2.01
CA SER A 70 -9.81 -1.68 -0.56
C SER A 70 -10.44 -2.95 0.04
N MET A 71 -11.63 -3.32 -0.42
CA MET A 71 -12.29 -4.57 -0.03
C MET A 71 -11.49 -5.82 -0.45
N ASP A 72 -10.96 -5.84 -1.68
CA ASP A 72 -10.12 -6.93 -2.18
C ASP A 72 -8.83 -7.06 -1.37
N LYS A 73 -8.17 -5.94 -1.05
CA LYS A 73 -7.00 -5.93 -0.16
C LYS A 73 -7.34 -6.49 1.21
N GLN A 74 -8.44 -6.03 1.82
CA GLN A 74 -8.86 -6.51 3.13
C GLN A 74 -9.22 -7.99 3.11
N ARG A 75 -9.87 -8.46 2.05
CA ARG A 75 -10.19 -9.88 1.85
C ARG A 75 -8.92 -10.73 1.74
N LYS A 76 -7.96 -10.32 0.90
CA LYS A 76 -6.66 -11.01 0.75
C LYS A 76 -5.92 -11.12 2.07
N LEU A 77 -5.90 -10.03 2.86
CA LEU A 77 -5.28 -10.05 4.20
C LEU A 77 -6.00 -11.03 5.15
N ASN A 78 -7.32 -11.07 5.12
CA ASN A 78 -8.11 -11.98 5.95
C ASN A 78 -7.87 -13.45 5.54
N ASP A 79 -7.94 -13.75 4.25
CA ASP A 79 -7.69 -15.07 3.70
C ASP A 79 -6.26 -15.56 4.04
N PHE A 80 -5.28 -14.66 3.94
CA PHE A 80 -3.90 -14.93 4.32
C PHE A 80 -3.74 -15.23 5.82
N LEU A 81 -4.37 -14.42 6.69
CA LEU A 81 -4.38 -14.65 8.14
C LEU A 81 -5.03 -16.01 8.47
N LEU A 82 -6.19 -16.30 7.89
CA LEU A 82 -6.89 -17.57 8.09
C LEU A 82 -6.04 -18.77 7.67
N ALA A 83 -5.34 -18.67 6.53
CA ALA A 83 -4.43 -19.72 6.07
C ALA A 83 -3.30 -19.98 7.08
N VAL A 84 -2.73 -18.92 7.65
CA VAL A 84 -1.68 -19.02 8.66
C VAL A 84 -2.20 -19.61 9.97
N VAL A 85 -3.35 -19.15 10.44
CA VAL A 85 -3.98 -19.70 11.64
C VAL A 85 -4.26 -21.20 11.47
N LYS A 86 -4.79 -21.62 10.32
CA LYS A 86 -4.98 -23.05 10.01
C LYS A 86 -3.65 -23.82 10.02
N SER A 87 -2.60 -23.30 9.39
CA SER A 87 -1.28 -23.94 9.38
C SER A 87 -0.65 -24.04 10.77
N ILE A 88 -0.88 -23.05 11.64
CA ILE A 88 -0.45 -23.11 13.03
C ILE A 88 -1.20 -24.23 13.77
N PHE A 89 -2.52 -24.35 13.61
CA PHE A 89 -3.29 -25.36 14.33
C PHE A 89 -3.16 -26.80 13.78
N GLN A 90 -2.81 -26.98 12.50
CA GLN A 90 -2.74 -28.31 11.88
C GLN A 90 -1.41 -29.06 12.11
N ASP A 91 -0.27 -28.35 12.14
CA ASP A 91 1.07 -28.99 12.17
C ASP A 91 1.85 -28.77 13.47
N MET A 92 1.23 -28.20 14.51
CA MET A 92 1.96 -27.74 15.69
C MET A 92 2.29 -28.88 16.66
N VAL A 93 3.59 -29.17 16.77
CA VAL A 93 4.15 -30.14 17.73
C VAL A 93 4.83 -29.45 18.92
N SER A 94 5.28 -28.19 18.78
CA SER A 94 5.96 -27.43 19.85
C SER A 94 5.71 -25.91 19.80
N MET A 95 5.92 -25.24 20.93
CA MET A 95 5.82 -23.77 21.04
C MET A 95 6.86 -23.06 20.17
N ASP A 96 8.09 -23.58 20.07
CA ASP A 96 9.14 -22.94 19.27
C ASP A 96 8.81 -22.97 17.76
N ALA A 97 8.22 -24.07 17.28
CA ALA A 97 7.74 -24.16 15.90
C ALA A 97 6.60 -23.17 15.61
N LEU A 98 5.68 -22.96 16.57
CA LEU A 98 4.63 -21.95 16.44
C LEU A 98 5.22 -20.55 16.34
N VAL A 99 6.17 -20.21 17.22
CA VAL A 99 6.75 -18.87 17.28
C VAL A 99 7.53 -18.55 15.99
N ILE A 100 8.26 -19.52 15.43
CA ILE A 100 8.93 -19.38 14.13
C ILE A 100 7.91 -19.15 13.00
N LYS A 101 6.81 -19.92 12.95
CA LYS A 101 5.76 -19.74 11.94
C LYS A 101 5.12 -18.35 12.03
N VAL A 102 4.81 -17.86 13.24
CA VAL A 102 4.22 -16.53 13.46
C VAL A 102 5.19 -15.42 13.01
N MET A 103 6.49 -15.54 13.32
CA MET A 103 7.48 -14.54 12.91
C MET A 103 7.69 -14.48 11.40
N ASN A 104 7.79 -15.64 10.72
CA ASN A 104 7.84 -15.70 9.25
C ASN A 104 6.60 -15.09 8.61
N PHE A 105 5.43 -15.31 9.20
CA PHE A 105 4.19 -14.70 8.74
C PHE A 105 4.21 -13.17 8.88
N ALA A 106 4.56 -12.68 10.07
CA ALA A 106 4.61 -11.25 10.35
C ALA A 106 5.58 -10.54 9.41
N GLN A 107 6.76 -11.13 9.16
CA GLN A 107 7.74 -10.62 8.21
C GLN A 107 7.16 -10.46 6.79
N ARG A 108 6.56 -11.53 6.24
CA ARG A 108 5.97 -11.52 4.88
C ARG A 108 4.79 -10.56 4.77
N LEU A 109 4.03 -10.40 5.85
CA LEU A 109 2.86 -9.50 5.88
C LEU A 109 3.26 -8.03 5.71
N VAL A 110 4.41 -7.64 6.26
CA VAL A 110 4.93 -6.26 6.18
C VAL A 110 6.00 -6.07 5.09
N ASP A 111 6.26 -7.11 4.30
CA ASP A 111 7.30 -7.13 3.27
C ASP A 111 8.69 -6.70 3.82
N ALA A 112 9.06 -7.23 4.99
CA ALA A 112 10.32 -6.91 5.63
C ALA A 112 11.43 -7.90 5.25
N ASP A 113 12.64 -7.39 5.05
CA ASP A 113 13.82 -8.23 4.77
C ASP A 113 14.19 -9.14 5.95
N ARG A 114 14.01 -8.64 7.19
CA ARG A 114 14.43 -9.32 8.42
C ARG A 114 13.42 -9.10 9.54
N ALA A 115 13.22 -10.11 10.38
CA ALA A 115 12.43 -10.00 11.61
C ALA A 115 13.12 -10.70 12.79
N SER A 116 13.00 -10.13 14.00
CA SER A 116 13.54 -10.71 15.25
C SER A 116 12.52 -10.62 16.37
N LEU A 117 12.50 -11.62 17.26
CA LEU A 117 11.58 -11.69 18.39
C LEU A 117 12.36 -11.62 19.71
N PHE A 118 12.03 -10.61 20.52
CA PHE A 118 12.55 -10.44 21.86
C PHE A 118 11.46 -10.72 22.89
N LEU A 119 11.82 -11.48 23.92
CA LEU A 119 10.98 -11.74 25.08
C LEU A 119 11.50 -10.95 26.27
N VAL A 120 10.58 -10.40 27.06
CA VAL A 120 10.91 -9.74 28.33
C VAL A 120 10.84 -10.74 29.47
N ASP A 121 11.91 -10.84 30.26
CA ASP A 121 11.87 -11.52 31.55
C ASP A 121 11.42 -10.52 32.63
N ASN A 122 10.26 -10.77 33.23
CA ASN A 122 9.67 -9.89 34.20
C ASN A 122 10.41 -9.86 35.55
N LYS A 123 11.29 -10.85 35.83
CA LYS A 123 12.09 -10.90 37.06
C LYS A 123 13.34 -10.03 36.96
N SER A 124 14.12 -10.20 35.89
CA SER A 124 15.34 -9.44 35.64
C SER A 124 15.08 -8.09 34.97
N ARG A 125 13.91 -7.90 34.35
CA ARG A 125 13.57 -6.77 33.45
C ARG A 125 14.49 -6.67 32.23
N GLU A 126 15.02 -7.80 31.79
CA GLU A 126 15.91 -7.87 30.62
C GLU A 126 15.19 -8.47 29.41
N LEU A 127 15.69 -8.13 28.22
CA LEU A 127 15.23 -8.68 26.94
C LEU A 127 16.15 -9.83 26.50
N TYR A 128 15.55 -10.95 26.16
CA TYR A 128 16.23 -12.10 25.59
C TYR A 128 15.65 -12.38 24.21
N ALA A 129 16.52 -12.53 23.22
CA ALA A 129 16.06 -12.88 21.89
C ALA A 129 15.73 -14.37 21.82
N ARG A 130 14.55 -14.67 21.29
CA ARG A 130 14.13 -16.05 21.02
C ARG A 130 14.37 -16.45 19.57
N ILE A 131 14.26 -15.49 18.66
CA ILE A 131 14.52 -15.66 17.23
C ILE A 131 15.27 -14.44 16.74
N PHE A 132 16.39 -14.66 16.06
CA PHE A 132 17.13 -13.64 15.33
C PHE A 132 17.04 -13.88 13.83
N ASP A 133 16.86 -12.80 13.08
CA ASP A 133 17.14 -12.74 11.64
C ASP A 133 16.38 -13.75 10.77
N VAL A 134 15.05 -13.79 10.90
CA VAL A 134 14.19 -14.49 9.94
C VAL A 134 14.29 -13.76 8.60
N GLY A 135 14.96 -14.35 7.60
CA GLY A 135 15.18 -13.74 6.27
C GLY A 135 16.51 -14.09 5.59
N GLY A 136 17.52 -14.58 6.33
CA GLY A 136 18.75 -15.14 5.75
C GLY A 136 18.54 -16.58 5.27
N GLU A 137 19.08 -16.94 4.10
CA GLU A 137 19.27 -18.34 3.71
C GLU A 137 20.03 -19.06 4.84
N ASP A 138 19.54 -20.24 5.23
CA ASP A 138 20.03 -21.10 6.33
C ASP A 138 19.63 -20.68 7.76
N VAL A 139 18.33 -20.68 8.07
CA VAL A 139 17.88 -20.94 9.44
C VAL A 139 18.02 -22.45 9.70
N ASP A 140 19.17 -22.87 10.22
CA ASP A 140 19.34 -24.22 10.75
C ASP A 140 18.32 -24.43 11.88
N PRO A 141 17.36 -25.38 11.76
CA PRO A 141 16.37 -25.64 12.81
C PRO A 141 17.00 -26.08 14.14
N SER A 142 18.30 -26.38 14.15
CA SER A 142 19.05 -26.76 15.34
C SER A 142 19.71 -25.58 16.07
N TYR A 143 19.63 -24.33 15.58
CA TYR A 143 20.08 -23.14 16.32
C TYR A 143 19.12 -22.79 17.47
N HIS A 144 19.12 -23.66 18.47
CA HIS A 144 18.71 -23.36 19.83
C HIS A 144 19.86 -22.56 20.45
N SER A 145 19.96 -21.26 20.15
CA SER A 145 20.79 -20.39 20.97
C SER A 145 20.06 -20.23 22.31
N GLY A 146 20.38 -21.14 23.24
CA GLY A 146 19.87 -21.08 24.61
C GLY A 146 20.08 -19.69 25.19
N ASN A 147 19.15 -19.25 26.04
CA ASN A 147 19.11 -18.01 26.82
C ASN A 147 20.39 -17.16 26.69
N THR A 148 20.54 -16.49 25.55
CA THR A 148 21.67 -15.61 25.30
C THR A 148 21.10 -14.21 25.44
N PRO A 149 21.62 -13.39 26.36
CA PRO A 149 21.21 -12.00 26.44
C PRO A 149 21.40 -11.36 25.06
N ALA A 150 20.42 -10.57 24.63
CA ALA A 150 20.52 -9.84 23.37
C ALA A 150 21.88 -9.10 23.33
N PRO A 151 22.60 -9.09 22.19
CA PRO A 151 23.80 -8.29 22.07
C PRO A 151 23.42 -6.87 22.50
N SER A 152 24.16 -6.33 23.46
CA SER A 152 23.98 -4.95 23.90
C SER A 152 24.03 -4.08 22.65
N VAL A 153 22.89 -3.54 22.24
CA VAL A 153 22.85 -2.53 21.18
C VAL A 153 23.65 -1.38 21.74
N ALA A 154 24.93 -1.32 21.36
CA ALA A 154 25.81 -0.23 21.69
C ALA A 154 25.10 1.01 21.15
N THR A 155 24.64 1.84 22.08
CA THR A 155 24.20 3.18 21.78
C THR A 155 25.45 3.97 21.43
N GLU A 156 25.92 3.85 20.19
CA GLU A 156 26.80 4.84 19.61
C GLU A 156 25.91 5.86 18.90
N ILE A 157 25.93 7.07 19.48
CA ILE A 157 25.46 8.32 18.89
C ILE A 157 26.49 8.74 17.83
#